data_AF-A0A1N7ES52-F1
#
_entry.id   AF-A0A1N7ES52-F1
#
_cell.length_a   1.000
_cell.length_b   1.000
_cell.length_c   1.000
_cell.angle_alpha   90.00
_cell.angle_beta   90.00
_cell.angle_gamma   90.00
#
_symmetry.space_group_name_H-M   'P 1'
#
loop_
_entity.id
_entity.type
_entity.pdbx_description
1 polymer ?
#
loop_
_entity_poly.entity_id
_entity_poly.type
_entity_poly.pdbx_seq_one_letter_code
_entity_poly.pdbx_strand_id
1 'polypeptide(L)'
;MTHRYEDVWVSTADPSVIGGVRRTAVALATASGFDQNHTGQVAVAVTEAVSNLVKHAVDGVVLVRPHLERPGAVELVAVDKGPGIADLGRALRDGYSTSGTLGIGLGAIARMATGWDVYSVPGRGTVLVLHFTPDGLPDPPLRVSGLRRPIGEESVCGDAFAFADDGDAISVLVCDGLGHGGLAAHASREAVRIFMEDPHALPVAALERLHRGLGHTRGGAVAVVRVGRESVMFAGLGNISGWIAHAEGRQGMISLPGIAGHKGRRPRQYEYALPPHATVVLHSDGLTDRWDPASFPGLFAHSPAVVGATLLRDAGSRRDDACVVTVKQGR
;
A
#
# COMPACT_ATOMS: atom_id res chain seq x y z
N MET A 1 1.62 -2.25 17.16
CA MET A 1 2.34 -3.51 16.87
C MET A 1 3.24 -3.28 15.66
N THR A 2 4.56 -3.42 15.80
CA THR A 2 5.51 -3.22 14.68
C THR A 2 5.75 -4.58 14.01
N HIS A 3 4.96 -4.91 12.99
CA HIS A 3 5.18 -6.15 12.23
C HIS A 3 6.43 -5.98 11.34
N ARG A 4 7.48 -6.74 11.66
CA ARG A 4 8.75 -6.86 10.90
C ARG A 4 8.57 -7.68 9.60
N TYR A 5 7.52 -7.42 8.83
CA TYR A 5 7.39 -8.00 7.50
C TYR A 5 7.92 -7.01 6.47
N GLU A 6 8.94 -7.44 5.74
CA GLU A 6 9.36 -6.75 4.52
C GLU A 6 8.40 -7.14 3.39
N ASP A 7 7.98 -6.17 2.60
CA ASP A 7 7.10 -6.41 1.46
C ASP A 7 7.91 -7.12 0.35
N VAL A 8 7.65 -8.40 0.13
CA VAL A 8 8.32 -9.20 -0.91
C VAL A 8 7.40 -9.35 -2.11
N TRP A 9 7.68 -8.57 -3.17
CA TRP A 9 6.99 -8.69 -4.45
C TRP A 9 7.55 -9.86 -5.25
N VAL A 10 6.65 -10.74 -5.70
CA VAL A 10 7.00 -11.90 -6.53
C VAL A 10 6.52 -11.66 -7.95
N SER A 11 7.45 -11.70 -8.91
CA SER A 11 7.13 -11.70 -10.33
C SER A 11 6.43 -12.99 -10.74
N THR A 12 5.38 -12.91 -11.55
CA THR A 12 4.63 -14.07 -12.04
C THR A 12 5.03 -14.51 -13.45
N ALA A 13 6.24 -14.17 -13.88
CA ALA A 13 6.79 -14.59 -15.17
C ALA A 13 7.04 -16.11 -15.26
N ASP A 14 7.34 -16.77 -14.14
CA ASP A 14 7.53 -18.22 -14.06
C ASP A 14 6.33 -18.89 -13.37
N PRO A 15 5.63 -19.84 -14.02
CA PRO A 15 4.54 -20.61 -13.40
C PRO A 15 4.90 -21.31 -12.08
N SER A 16 6.20 -21.60 -11.84
CA SER A 16 6.67 -22.25 -10.61
C SER A 16 6.35 -21.44 -9.33
N VAL A 17 6.13 -20.12 -9.46
CA VAL A 17 5.84 -19.24 -8.33
C VAL A 17 4.50 -19.50 -7.67
N ILE A 18 3.53 -20.10 -8.39
CA ILE A 18 2.18 -20.39 -7.85
C ILE A 18 2.30 -21.20 -6.56
N GLY A 19 3.13 -22.24 -6.57
CA GLY A 19 3.34 -23.09 -5.39
C GLY A 19 4.06 -22.35 -4.25
N GLY A 20 5.01 -21.47 -4.58
CA GLY A 20 5.75 -20.67 -3.60
C GLY A 20 4.85 -19.67 -2.87
N VAL A 21 4.12 -18.85 -3.61
CA VAL A 21 3.22 -17.83 -3.05
C VAL A 21 2.11 -18.46 -2.21
N ARG A 22 1.54 -19.57 -2.68
CA ARG A 22 0.57 -20.36 -1.89
C ARG A 22 1.13 -20.83 -0.55
N ARG A 23 2.36 -21.38 -0.53
CA ARG A 23 3.00 -21.82 0.72
C ARG A 23 3.23 -20.67 1.68
N THR A 24 3.65 -19.51 1.19
CA THR A 24 3.82 -18.29 2.01
C THR A 24 2.48 -17.87 2.63
N ALA A 25 1.41 -17.82 1.83
CA ALA A 25 0.08 -17.46 2.32
C ALA A 25 -0.45 -18.43 3.38
N VAL A 26 -0.29 -19.74 3.16
CA VAL A 26 -0.67 -20.78 4.13
C VAL A 26 0.15 -20.71 5.41
N ALA A 27 1.44 -20.42 5.32
CA ALA A 27 2.30 -20.24 6.49
C ALA A 27 1.87 -19.03 7.32
N LEU A 28 1.55 -17.90 6.66
CA LEU A 28 1.03 -16.70 7.32
C LEU A 28 -0.34 -16.94 7.97
N ALA A 29 -1.26 -17.61 7.29
CA ALA A 29 -2.58 -17.94 7.83
C ALA A 29 -2.47 -18.85 9.05
N THR A 30 -1.69 -19.93 8.96
CA THR A 30 -1.43 -20.84 10.10
C THR A 30 -0.83 -20.09 11.28
N ALA A 31 0.20 -19.27 11.04
CA ALA A 31 0.85 -18.48 12.09
C ALA A 31 -0.08 -17.43 12.73
N SER A 32 -1.13 -17.02 12.00
CA SER A 32 -2.14 -16.06 12.47
C SER A 32 -3.36 -16.73 13.11
N GLY A 33 -3.35 -18.05 13.28
CA GLY A 33 -4.38 -18.79 14.01
C GLY A 33 -5.60 -19.19 13.17
N PHE A 34 -5.48 -19.23 11.85
CA PHE A 34 -6.55 -19.73 10.98
C PHE A 34 -6.79 -21.22 11.23
N ASP A 35 -8.06 -21.65 11.19
CA ASP A 35 -8.39 -23.07 11.18
C ASP A 35 -8.06 -23.73 9.82
N GLN A 36 -8.23 -25.06 9.75
CA GLN A 36 -7.94 -25.82 8.53
C GLN A 36 -8.81 -25.43 7.34
N ASN A 37 -10.06 -25.03 7.58
CA ASN A 37 -11.00 -24.67 6.51
C ASN A 37 -10.62 -23.31 5.91
N HIS A 38 -10.47 -22.28 6.74
CA HIS A 38 -10.05 -20.94 6.30
C HIS A 38 -8.64 -20.96 5.68
N THR A 39 -7.72 -21.76 6.22
CA THR A 39 -6.40 -21.96 5.60
C THR A 39 -6.51 -22.61 4.20
N GLY A 40 -7.43 -23.56 4.03
CA GLY A 40 -7.74 -24.16 2.73
C GLY A 40 -8.30 -23.14 1.74
N GLN A 41 -9.21 -22.27 2.17
CA GLN A 41 -9.76 -21.19 1.35
C GLN A 41 -8.68 -20.20 0.89
N VAL A 42 -7.80 -19.77 1.79
CA VAL A 42 -6.63 -18.94 1.45
C VAL A 42 -5.80 -19.63 0.37
N ALA A 43 -5.50 -20.92 0.54
CA ALA A 43 -4.68 -21.66 -0.42
C ALA A 43 -5.31 -21.70 -1.83
N VAL A 44 -6.62 -21.95 -1.93
CA VAL A 44 -7.33 -22.00 -3.22
C VAL A 44 -7.40 -20.63 -3.86
N ALA A 45 -7.83 -19.60 -3.12
CA ALA A 45 -7.99 -18.24 -3.62
C ALA A 45 -6.65 -17.66 -4.12
N VAL A 46 -5.57 -17.85 -3.36
CA VAL A 46 -4.21 -17.41 -3.75
C VAL A 46 -3.74 -18.16 -4.99
N THR A 47 -3.97 -19.48 -5.06
CA THR A 47 -3.58 -20.29 -6.23
C THR A 47 -4.26 -19.78 -7.51
N GLU A 48 -5.56 -19.51 -7.44
CA GLU A 48 -6.31 -19.02 -8.60
C GLU A 48 -5.90 -17.59 -8.97
N ALA A 49 -5.74 -16.69 -8.00
CA ALA A 49 -5.30 -15.31 -8.25
C ALA A 49 -3.93 -15.27 -8.95
N VAL A 50 -2.96 -16.05 -8.47
CA VAL A 50 -1.62 -16.12 -9.09
C VAL A 50 -1.68 -16.85 -10.43
N SER A 51 -2.51 -17.88 -10.58
CA SER A 51 -2.70 -18.54 -11.87
C SER A 51 -3.27 -17.59 -12.94
N ASN A 52 -4.19 -16.72 -12.56
CA ASN A 52 -4.73 -15.69 -13.45
C ASN A 52 -3.64 -14.70 -13.89
N LEU A 53 -2.75 -14.29 -12.98
CA LEU A 53 -1.59 -13.48 -13.34
C LEU A 53 -0.70 -14.23 -14.33
N VAL A 54 -0.31 -15.47 -14.05
CA VAL A 54 0.56 -16.26 -14.95
C VAL A 54 -0.05 -16.44 -16.35
N LYS A 55 -1.37 -16.61 -16.46
CA LYS A 55 -2.06 -16.87 -17.74
C LYS A 55 -2.37 -15.61 -18.55
N HIS A 56 -2.63 -14.49 -17.89
CA HIS A 56 -3.28 -13.33 -18.52
C HIS A 56 -2.56 -11.99 -18.30
N ALA A 57 -1.67 -11.90 -17.31
CA ALA A 57 -0.99 -10.64 -17.00
C ALA A 57 0.13 -10.33 -18.02
N VAL A 58 0.41 -9.04 -18.15
CA VAL A 58 1.69 -8.52 -18.61
C VAL A 58 2.36 -7.87 -17.41
N ASP A 59 3.64 -8.21 -17.16
CA ASP A 59 4.39 -7.76 -15.97
C ASP A 59 3.65 -7.99 -14.64
N GLY A 60 3.01 -9.15 -14.50
CA GLY A 60 2.27 -9.53 -13.30
C GLY A 60 3.18 -9.66 -12.07
N VAL A 61 2.75 -9.07 -10.97
CA VAL A 61 3.41 -9.19 -9.66
C VAL A 61 2.39 -9.44 -8.56
N VAL A 62 2.81 -10.14 -7.52
CA VAL A 62 1.98 -10.44 -6.35
C VAL A 62 2.74 -10.19 -5.06
N LEU A 63 2.05 -9.64 -4.06
CA LEU A 63 2.50 -9.48 -2.68
C LEU A 63 1.56 -10.25 -1.75
N VAL A 64 2.11 -10.99 -0.80
CA VAL A 64 1.36 -11.62 0.28
C VAL A 64 2.00 -11.24 1.61
N ARG A 65 1.20 -10.74 2.55
CA ARG A 65 1.67 -10.21 3.83
C ARG A 65 0.58 -10.24 4.91
N PRO A 66 0.91 -10.00 6.19
CA PRO A 66 -0.09 -9.62 7.17
C PRO A 66 -0.83 -8.35 6.76
N HIS A 67 -2.13 -8.29 7.02
CA HIS A 67 -2.93 -7.10 6.77
C HIS A 67 -2.50 -5.96 7.71
N LEU A 68 -2.39 -4.75 7.17
CA LEU A 68 -1.82 -3.62 7.91
C LEU A 68 -2.72 -3.15 9.07
N GLU A 69 -4.01 -2.96 8.80
CA GLU A 69 -4.98 -2.41 9.76
C GLU A 69 -5.65 -3.48 10.62
N ARG A 70 -5.59 -4.76 10.20
CA ARG A 70 -6.28 -5.88 10.85
C ARG A 70 -5.27 -6.91 11.34
N PRO A 71 -4.86 -6.86 12.62
CA PRO A 71 -3.97 -7.85 13.19
C PRO A 71 -4.50 -9.26 12.97
N GLY A 72 -3.61 -10.15 12.52
CA GLY A 72 -3.93 -11.56 12.27
C GLY A 72 -4.63 -11.82 10.94
N ALA A 73 -5.02 -10.82 10.14
CA ALA A 73 -5.50 -11.06 8.78
C ALA A 73 -4.34 -11.21 7.78
N VAL A 74 -4.59 -11.90 6.68
CA VAL A 74 -3.64 -12.09 5.56
C VAL A 74 -4.14 -11.30 4.36
N GLU A 75 -3.28 -10.49 3.75
CA GLU A 75 -3.56 -9.71 2.55
C GLU A 75 -2.81 -10.28 1.34
N LEU A 76 -3.48 -10.31 0.19
CA LEU A 76 -2.89 -10.53 -1.12
C LEU A 76 -3.15 -9.30 -2.00
N VAL A 77 -2.09 -8.79 -2.64
CA VAL A 77 -2.17 -7.72 -3.64
C VAL A 77 -1.61 -8.27 -4.94
N ALA A 78 -2.46 -8.43 -5.95
CA ALA A 78 -2.12 -8.87 -7.29
C ALA A 78 -2.25 -7.69 -8.27
N VAL A 79 -1.22 -7.48 -9.09
CA VAL A 79 -1.12 -6.31 -9.96
C VAL A 79 -0.58 -6.74 -11.33
N ASP A 80 -1.23 -6.29 -12.40
CA ASP A 80 -0.74 -6.45 -13.77
C ASP A 80 -0.91 -5.18 -14.62
N LYS A 81 -0.13 -5.11 -15.71
CA LYS A 81 -0.19 -4.11 -16.77
C LYS A 81 -0.71 -4.70 -18.09
N GLY A 82 -1.49 -5.76 -18.00
CA GLY A 82 -2.05 -6.49 -19.13
C GLY A 82 -3.25 -5.79 -19.76
N PRO A 83 -4.09 -6.53 -20.52
CA PRO A 83 -5.20 -5.95 -21.26
C PRO A 83 -6.33 -5.41 -20.38
N GLY A 84 -6.32 -5.71 -19.07
CA GLY A 84 -7.43 -5.40 -18.17
C GLY A 84 -8.67 -6.26 -18.44
N ILE A 85 -9.74 -6.01 -17.69
CA ILE A 85 -11.01 -6.73 -17.72
C ILE A 85 -12.09 -5.74 -18.13
N ALA A 86 -12.66 -5.92 -19.32
CA ALA A 86 -13.65 -4.98 -19.87
C ALA A 86 -15.00 -4.99 -19.13
N ASP A 87 -15.43 -6.17 -18.68
CA ASP A 87 -16.69 -6.34 -17.93
C ASP A 87 -16.41 -7.09 -16.63
N LEU A 88 -16.03 -6.33 -15.59
CA LEU A 88 -15.80 -6.87 -14.24
C LEU A 88 -17.06 -7.52 -13.67
N GLY A 89 -18.24 -6.94 -13.94
CA GLY A 89 -19.51 -7.47 -13.47
C GLY A 89 -19.78 -8.87 -13.99
N ARG A 90 -19.44 -9.13 -15.26
CA ARG A 90 -19.49 -10.47 -15.86
C ARG A 90 -18.37 -11.38 -15.37
N ALA A 91 -17.15 -10.89 -15.22
CA ALA A 91 -16.01 -11.69 -14.73
C ALA A 91 -16.21 -12.21 -13.29
N LEU A 92 -16.97 -11.46 -12.48
CA LEU A 92 -17.37 -11.86 -11.13
C LEU A 92 -18.55 -12.86 -11.10
N ARG A 93 -19.27 -13.04 -12.20
CA ARG A 93 -20.32 -14.08 -12.32
C ARG A 93 -19.66 -15.41 -12.67
N ASP A 94 -20.11 -16.47 -12.00
CA ASP A 94 -19.54 -17.81 -12.13
C ASP A 94 -19.55 -18.35 -13.57
N GLY A 95 -18.54 -19.14 -13.90
CA GLY A 95 -18.48 -19.93 -15.14
C GLY A 95 -17.87 -19.23 -16.35
N TYR A 96 -17.39 -17.99 -16.23
CA TYR A 96 -16.62 -17.34 -17.30
C TYR A 96 -15.12 -17.64 -17.15
N SER A 97 -14.70 -18.85 -17.51
CA SER A 97 -13.29 -19.15 -17.76
C SER A 97 -13.03 -19.03 -19.26
N THR A 98 -12.18 -18.08 -19.66
CA THR A 98 -11.71 -17.97 -21.05
C THR A 98 -10.64 -19.02 -21.39
N SER A 99 -10.19 -19.80 -20.40
CA SER A 99 -9.11 -20.77 -20.55
C SER A 99 -9.29 -21.99 -19.64
N GLY A 100 -10.01 -23.01 -20.12
CA GLY A 100 -9.83 -24.45 -19.94
C GLY A 100 -9.37 -25.11 -18.62
N THR A 101 -9.23 -24.41 -17.50
CA THR A 101 -8.93 -25.00 -16.19
C THR A 101 -10.21 -25.28 -15.40
N LEU A 102 -10.10 -25.98 -14.26
CA LEU A 102 -11.21 -26.33 -13.34
C LEU A 102 -12.13 -25.14 -12.95
N GLY A 103 -11.73 -23.89 -13.23
CA GLY A 103 -12.64 -22.87 -13.76
C GLY A 103 -13.48 -22.14 -12.72
N ILE A 104 -12.93 -21.95 -11.52
CA ILE A 104 -13.62 -21.25 -10.43
C ILE A 104 -13.65 -19.73 -10.62
N GLY A 105 -12.65 -19.13 -11.29
CA GLY A 105 -12.71 -17.76 -11.78
C GLY A 105 -12.69 -16.68 -10.69
N LEU A 106 -12.74 -15.41 -11.10
CA LEU A 106 -12.66 -14.26 -10.19
C LEU A 106 -13.80 -14.23 -9.17
N GLY A 107 -15.00 -14.70 -9.54
CA GLY A 107 -16.15 -14.81 -8.65
C GLY A 107 -15.95 -15.76 -7.47
N ALA A 108 -15.27 -16.90 -7.67
CA ALA A 108 -14.99 -17.82 -6.58
C ALA A 108 -13.93 -17.29 -5.62
N ILE A 109 -12.88 -16.64 -6.14
CA ILE A 109 -11.88 -15.96 -5.32
C ILE A 109 -12.58 -14.94 -4.41
N ALA A 110 -13.46 -14.12 -4.98
CA ALA A 110 -14.24 -13.12 -4.26
C ALA A 110 -15.12 -13.70 -3.15
N ARG A 111 -15.67 -14.91 -3.31
CA ARG A 111 -16.48 -15.58 -2.28
C ARG A 111 -15.65 -16.25 -1.18
N MET A 112 -14.41 -16.66 -1.49
CA MET A 112 -13.50 -17.25 -0.51
C MET A 112 -12.79 -16.20 0.33
N ALA A 113 -12.58 -15.00 -0.22
CA ALA A 113 -12.01 -13.87 0.51
C ALA A 113 -13.02 -13.29 1.51
N THR A 114 -12.51 -12.91 2.68
CA THR A 114 -13.29 -12.20 3.69
C THR A 114 -13.63 -10.79 3.23
N GLY A 115 -12.70 -10.14 2.53
CA GLY A 115 -12.96 -8.92 1.79
C GLY A 115 -12.05 -8.83 0.58
N TRP A 116 -12.54 -8.14 -0.45
CA TRP A 116 -11.84 -7.99 -1.71
C TRP A 116 -12.21 -6.69 -2.38
N ASP A 117 -11.33 -6.22 -3.24
CA ASP A 117 -11.56 -5.07 -4.10
C ASP A 117 -10.75 -5.24 -5.39
N VAL A 118 -11.33 -4.79 -6.51
CA VAL A 118 -10.73 -4.94 -7.83
C VAL A 118 -10.93 -3.69 -8.65
N TYR A 119 -9.84 -3.22 -9.26
CA TYR A 119 -9.85 -2.11 -10.20
C TYR A 119 -9.17 -2.54 -11.50
N SER A 120 -9.89 -2.42 -12.60
CA SER A 120 -9.38 -2.79 -13.93
C SER A 120 -9.79 -1.75 -14.95
N VAL A 121 -8.85 -1.37 -15.81
CA VAL A 121 -9.11 -0.47 -16.92
C VAL A 121 -8.64 -1.15 -18.21
N PRO A 122 -9.50 -1.27 -19.23
CA PRO A 122 -9.11 -1.82 -20.53
C PRO A 122 -7.84 -1.17 -21.08
N GLY A 123 -6.87 -2.00 -21.45
CA GLY A 123 -5.56 -1.59 -21.97
C GLY A 123 -4.57 -1.07 -20.93
N ARG A 124 -4.91 -1.03 -19.63
CA ARG A 124 -4.00 -0.61 -18.55
C ARG A 124 -3.69 -1.70 -17.52
N GLY A 125 -4.49 -2.76 -17.47
CA GLY A 125 -4.30 -3.91 -16.57
C GLY A 125 -5.20 -3.86 -15.34
N THR A 126 -4.98 -4.80 -14.42
CA THR A 126 -5.84 -5.03 -13.24
C THR A 126 -5.05 -4.94 -11.94
N VAL A 127 -5.72 -4.46 -10.89
CA VAL A 127 -5.31 -4.54 -9.49
C VAL A 127 -6.39 -5.29 -8.75
N LEU A 128 -6.01 -6.38 -8.08
CA LEU A 128 -6.88 -7.18 -7.23
C LEU A 128 -6.28 -7.22 -5.81
N VAL A 129 -7.07 -6.80 -4.83
CA VAL A 129 -6.72 -6.92 -3.41
C VAL A 129 -7.69 -7.88 -2.75
N LEU A 130 -7.16 -8.82 -1.98
CA LEU A 130 -7.91 -9.76 -1.17
C LEU A 130 -7.40 -9.69 0.27
N HIS A 131 -8.28 -9.82 1.24
CA HIS A 131 -7.87 -10.16 2.60
C HIS A 131 -8.74 -11.28 3.17
N PHE A 132 -8.14 -12.01 4.11
CA PHE A 132 -8.76 -13.11 4.82
C PHE A 132 -8.55 -12.89 6.31
N THR A 133 -9.58 -13.14 7.12
CA THR A 133 -9.48 -13.08 8.58
C THR A 133 -9.54 -14.49 9.19
N PRO A 134 -8.96 -14.71 10.38
CA PRO A 134 -9.00 -16.03 11.03
C PRO A 134 -10.42 -16.51 11.37
N ASP A 135 -11.35 -15.57 11.59
CA ASP A 135 -12.74 -15.80 11.97
C ASP A 135 -13.69 -15.81 10.76
N GLY A 136 -13.20 -15.52 9.55
CA GLY A 136 -13.99 -15.42 8.32
C GLY A 136 -14.95 -14.22 8.28
N LEU A 137 -14.90 -13.32 9.26
CA LEU A 137 -15.83 -12.19 9.36
C LEU A 137 -15.33 -10.96 8.57
N PRO A 138 -16.18 -10.32 7.74
CA PRO A 138 -15.80 -9.13 7.01
C PRO A 138 -15.48 -7.97 7.96
N ASP A 139 -14.44 -7.22 7.62
CA ASP A 139 -14.05 -6.02 8.35
C ASP A 139 -14.88 -4.79 7.94
N PRO A 140 -14.94 -3.76 8.80
CA PRO A 140 -15.39 -2.44 8.37
C PRO A 140 -14.49 -1.90 7.24
N PRO A 141 -14.93 -0.87 6.50
CA PRO A 141 -14.13 -0.30 5.41
C PRO A 141 -12.74 0.12 5.89
N LEU A 142 -11.72 -0.45 5.26
CA LEU A 142 -10.32 -0.15 5.53
C LEU A 142 -10.01 1.31 5.28
N ARG A 143 -9.27 1.93 6.19
CA ARG A 143 -8.98 3.37 6.17
C ARG A 143 -7.57 3.69 5.72
N VAL A 144 -6.64 2.74 5.83
CA VAL A 144 -5.23 2.97 5.49
C VAL A 144 -4.61 1.76 4.81
N SER A 145 -3.77 2.01 3.82
CA SER A 145 -2.87 1.01 3.26
C SER A 145 -1.57 1.67 2.84
N GLY A 146 -0.47 0.93 2.91
CA GLY A 146 0.83 1.35 2.41
C GLY A 146 1.52 0.21 1.68
N LEU A 147 2.28 0.55 0.64
CA LEU A 147 3.04 -0.40 -0.18
C LEU A 147 4.43 0.13 -0.41
N ARG A 148 5.42 -0.75 -0.31
CA ARG A 148 6.82 -0.45 -0.63
C ARG A 148 7.34 -1.41 -1.68
N ARG A 149 8.27 -0.95 -2.50
CA ARG A 149 9.01 -1.76 -3.47
C ARG A 149 10.47 -1.32 -3.47
N PRO A 150 11.42 -2.25 -3.26
CA PRO A 150 12.83 -1.93 -3.33
C PRO A 150 13.27 -1.57 -4.76
N ILE A 151 14.35 -0.80 -4.88
CA ILE A 151 15.00 -0.48 -6.15
C ILE A 151 15.50 -1.76 -6.85
N GLY A 152 15.22 -1.88 -8.16
CA GLY A 152 15.74 -2.97 -8.99
C GLY A 152 15.42 -4.37 -8.43
N GLU A 153 16.48 -5.11 -8.10
CA GLU A 153 16.42 -6.47 -7.51
C GLU A 153 16.87 -6.48 -6.03
N GLU A 154 17.01 -5.31 -5.39
CA GLU A 154 17.37 -5.26 -3.98
C GLU A 154 16.28 -5.92 -3.11
N SER A 155 16.69 -6.50 -1.99
CA SER A 155 15.79 -7.16 -1.04
C SER A 155 15.37 -6.25 0.12
N VAL A 156 15.95 -5.05 0.19
CA VAL A 156 15.74 -4.09 1.29
C VAL A 156 15.41 -2.73 0.69
N CYS A 157 14.23 -2.20 1.05
CA CYS A 157 13.80 -0.89 0.60
C CYS A 157 14.38 0.21 1.52
N GLY A 158 14.93 1.26 0.92
CA GLY A 158 15.35 2.49 1.61
C GLY A 158 14.18 3.27 2.20
N ASP A 159 12.98 3.08 1.65
CA ASP A 159 11.76 3.73 2.13
C ASP A 159 11.08 2.98 3.27
N ALA A 160 10.45 3.72 4.17
CA ALA A 160 9.59 3.20 5.21
C ALA A 160 8.34 4.05 5.42
N PHE A 161 7.30 3.42 5.95
CA PHE A 161 6.13 4.12 6.47
C PHE A 161 5.69 3.50 7.79
N ALA A 162 4.92 4.26 8.55
CA ALA A 162 4.21 3.79 9.73
C ALA A 162 2.89 4.54 9.87
N PHE A 163 1.94 3.95 10.59
CA PHE A 163 0.70 4.64 10.92
C PHE A 163 0.20 4.26 12.31
N ALA A 164 -0.66 5.11 12.85
CA ALA A 164 -1.44 4.83 14.05
C ALA A 164 -2.84 5.42 13.89
N ASP A 165 -3.84 4.72 14.41
CA ASP A 165 -5.23 5.15 14.46
C ASP A 165 -5.64 5.29 15.93
N ASP A 166 -6.13 6.46 16.33
CA ASP A 166 -6.72 6.69 17.65
C ASP A 166 -8.26 6.64 17.62
N GLY A 167 -8.85 6.25 16.50
CA GLY A 167 -10.29 6.22 16.26
C GLY A 167 -10.82 7.54 15.68
N ASP A 168 -10.25 8.67 16.08
CA ASP A 168 -10.65 9.99 15.59
C ASP A 168 -9.84 10.43 14.36
N ALA A 169 -8.55 10.08 14.33
CA ALA A 169 -7.64 10.42 13.25
C ALA A 169 -6.62 9.32 12.97
N ILE A 170 -6.17 9.25 11.73
CA ILE A 170 -5.05 8.40 11.32
C ILE A 170 -3.82 9.28 11.15
N SER A 171 -2.78 8.98 11.91
CA SER A 171 -1.47 9.60 11.76
C SER A 171 -0.57 8.68 10.93
N VAL A 172 0.10 9.22 9.92
CA VAL A 172 1.00 8.48 9.03
C VAL A 172 2.34 9.19 8.93
N LEU A 173 3.40 8.39 9.00
CA LEU A 173 4.77 8.76 8.62
C LEU A 173 5.11 8.11 7.27
N VAL A 174 5.75 8.87 6.39
CA VAL A 174 6.54 8.32 5.27
C VAL A 174 7.95 8.89 5.36
N CYS A 175 8.95 8.03 5.17
CA CYS A 175 10.36 8.40 5.15
C CYS A 175 11.08 7.70 4.00
N ASP A 176 11.79 8.49 3.21
CA ASP A 176 12.78 8.06 2.22
C ASP A 176 14.16 8.33 2.82
N GLY A 177 14.92 7.27 3.10
CA GLY A 177 16.25 7.37 3.68
C GLY A 177 17.30 7.67 2.62
N LEU A 178 18.27 8.56 2.89
CA LEU A 178 19.21 8.97 1.83
C LEU A 178 20.04 7.82 1.24
N GLY A 179 19.92 7.67 -0.08
CA GLY A 179 20.59 6.65 -0.88
C GLY A 179 19.68 5.44 -1.09
N HIS A 180 20.26 4.25 -1.16
CA HIS A 180 19.51 3.00 -1.28
C HIS A 180 20.14 1.90 -0.40
N GLY A 181 19.43 0.79 -0.27
CA GLY A 181 19.87 -0.40 0.46
C GLY A 181 19.96 -0.20 1.98
N GLY A 182 20.80 -1.00 2.64
CA GLY A 182 20.77 -1.16 4.10
C GLY A 182 20.97 0.11 4.93
N LEU A 183 21.74 1.08 4.44
CA LEU A 183 21.99 2.35 5.16
C LEU A 183 20.82 3.34 5.04
N ALA A 184 20.17 3.40 3.87
CA ALA A 184 18.93 4.15 3.69
C ALA A 184 17.82 3.53 4.55
N ALA A 185 17.67 2.21 4.49
CA ALA A 185 16.71 1.46 5.29
C ALA A 185 16.94 1.60 6.79
N HIS A 186 18.20 1.74 7.24
CA HIS A 186 18.49 2.02 8.64
C HIS A 186 17.94 3.39 9.07
N ALA A 187 18.12 4.43 8.25
CA ALA A 187 17.61 5.77 8.54
C ALA A 187 16.07 5.79 8.56
N SER A 188 15.41 5.19 7.58
CA SER A 188 13.94 5.18 7.50
C SER A 188 13.29 4.30 8.58
N ARG A 189 13.91 3.18 8.96
CA ARG A 189 13.46 2.37 10.10
C ARG A 189 13.62 3.11 11.44
N GLU A 190 14.68 3.89 11.59
CA GLU A 190 14.85 4.74 12.78
C GLU A 190 13.78 5.84 12.83
N ALA A 191 13.41 6.41 11.69
CA ALA A 191 12.28 7.34 11.60
C ALA A 191 10.98 6.69 12.07
N VAL A 192 10.69 5.46 11.62
CA VAL A 192 9.53 4.68 12.09
C VAL A 192 9.59 4.47 13.60
N ARG A 193 10.74 4.07 14.14
CA ARG A 193 10.91 3.84 15.59
C ARG A 193 10.57 5.10 16.39
N ILE A 194 11.12 6.26 16.01
CA ILE A 194 10.89 7.56 16.66
C ILE A 194 9.42 8.00 16.55
N PHE A 195 8.79 7.82 15.38
CA PHE A 195 7.39 8.16 15.20
C PHE A 195 6.48 7.35 16.14
N MET A 196 6.76 6.04 16.28
CA MET A 196 5.98 5.15 17.14
C MET A 196 6.13 5.41 18.64
N GLU A 197 7.07 6.25 19.09
CA GLU A 197 7.19 6.66 20.50
C GLU A 197 6.01 7.55 20.94
N ASP A 198 5.48 8.37 20.02
CA ASP A 198 4.34 9.24 20.26
C ASP A 198 3.63 9.52 18.91
N PRO A 199 2.92 8.52 18.37
CA PRO A 199 2.41 8.55 17.00
C PRO A 199 1.17 9.44 16.85
N HIS A 200 0.59 9.90 17.97
CA HIS A 200 -0.57 10.79 17.99
C HIS A 200 -0.19 12.26 18.16
N ALA A 201 1.11 12.58 18.20
CA ALA A 201 1.59 13.96 18.22
C ALA A 201 1.09 14.77 17.02
N LEU A 202 1.07 16.09 17.16
CA LEU A 202 0.91 16.98 16.01
C LEU A 202 2.04 16.76 15.00
N PRO A 203 1.76 16.81 13.67
CA PRO A 203 2.76 16.58 12.64
C PRO A 203 4.04 17.40 12.79
N VAL A 204 3.95 18.68 13.16
CA VAL A 204 5.15 19.51 13.39
C VAL A 204 6.01 18.99 14.55
N ALA A 205 5.40 18.56 15.65
CA ALA A 205 6.11 18.05 16.82
C ALA A 205 6.76 16.70 16.51
N ALA A 206 6.05 15.82 15.79
CA ALA A 206 6.61 14.57 15.30
C ALA A 206 7.82 14.83 14.38
N LEU A 207 7.69 15.77 13.43
CA LEU A 207 8.77 16.12 12.50
C LEU A 207 9.99 16.73 13.21
N GLU A 208 9.79 17.53 14.26
CA GLU A 208 10.89 18.06 15.09
C GLU A 208 11.63 16.96 15.87
N ARG A 209 10.91 15.94 16.38
CA ARG A 209 11.54 14.77 17.00
C ARG A 209 12.31 13.95 15.98
N LEU A 210 11.71 13.67 14.82
CA LEU A 210 12.34 12.95 13.72
C LEU A 210 13.61 13.65 13.25
N HIS A 211 13.55 14.97 13.05
CA HIS A 211 14.71 15.76 12.65
C HIS A 211 15.88 15.66 13.64
N ARG A 212 15.61 15.70 14.95
CA ARG A 212 16.64 15.54 15.98
C ARG A 212 17.15 14.10 16.06
N GLY A 213 16.24 13.13 16.07
CA GLY A 213 16.56 11.72 16.24
C GLY A 213 17.34 11.14 15.08
N LEU A 214 17.11 11.60 13.85
CA LEU A 214 17.84 11.15 12.66
C LEU A 214 19.26 11.75 12.52
N GLY A 215 19.70 12.62 13.43
CA GLY A 215 21.00 13.29 13.33
C GLY A 215 22.23 12.37 13.38
N HIS A 216 22.05 11.11 13.78
CA HIS A 216 23.11 10.09 13.82
C HIS A 216 23.02 9.07 12.68
N THR A 217 22.05 9.21 11.76
CA THR A 217 21.86 8.35 10.60
C THR A 217 22.29 9.08 9.32
N ARG A 218 22.01 8.50 8.14
CA ARG A 218 22.16 9.25 6.87
C ARG A 218 21.15 10.40 6.75
N GLY A 219 20.11 10.42 7.57
CA GLY A 219 18.95 11.28 7.41
C GLY A 219 17.99 10.75 6.34
N GLY A 220 16.96 11.54 6.05
CA GLY A 220 15.98 11.22 5.04
C GLY A 220 15.06 12.38 4.71
N ALA A 221 14.34 12.26 3.61
CA ALA A 221 13.12 13.03 3.42
C ALA A 221 12.00 12.39 4.23
N VAL A 222 11.18 13.22 4.87
CA VAL A 222 10.20 12.78 5.86
C VAL A 222 8.94 13.61 5.72
N ALA A 223 7.79 12.96 5.74
CA ALA A 223 6.51 13.63 5.95
C ALA A 223 5.69 12.94 7.03
N VAL A 224 5.00 13.75 7.82
CA VAL A 224 3.99 13.30 8.78
C VAL A 224 2.67 13.96 8.43
N VAL A 225 1.61 13.16 8.37
CA VAL A 225 0.25 13.63 8.17
C VAL A 225 -0.64 13.10 9.28
N ARG A 226 -1.61 13.91 9.71
CA ARG A 226 -2.70 13.49 10.60
C ARG A 226 -4.02 13.79 9.89
N VAL A 227 -4.75 12.74 9.57
CA VAL A 227 -5.99 12.77 8.77
C VAL A 227 -7.16 12.62 9.73
N GLY A 228 -7.87 13.73 9.97
CA GLY A 228 -9.11 13.75 10.76
C GLY A 228 -10.35 13.53 9.90
N ARG A 229 -11.53 13.84 10.46
CA ARG A 229 -12.81 13.74 9.76
C ARG A 229 -12.95 14.77 8.64
N GLU A 230 -12.59 16.02 8.86
CA GLU A 230 -12.82 17.12 7.91
C GLU A 230 -11.55 17.90 7.55
N SER A 231 -10.43 17.61 8.21
CA SER A 231 -9.16 18.29 7.94
C SER A 231 -7.97 17.34 7.94
N VAL A 232 -6.92 17.79 7.27
CA VAL A 232 -5.61 17.15 7.19
C VAL A 232 -4.57 18.12 7.74
N MET A 233 -3.84 17.69 8.76
CA MET A 233 -2.64 18.39 9.22
C MET A 233 -1.41 17.73 8.61
N PHE A 234 -0.51 18.51 8.02
CA PHE A 234 0.65 17.99 7.30
C PHE A 234 1.93 18.76 7.64
N ALA A 235 3.02 18.04 7.85
CA ALA A 235 4.36 18.60 7.96
C ALA A 235 5.34 17.73 7.16
N GLY A 236 6.00 18.31 6.17
CA GLY A 236 6.98 17.62 5.32
C GLY A 236 8.32 18.34 5.28
N LEU A 237 9.40 17.56 5.21
CA LEU A 237 10.78 18.00 5.02
C LEU A 237 11.45 17.11 3.97
N GLY A 238 11.79 17.67 2.82
CA GLY A 238 12.36 16.96 1.68
C GLY A 238 11.38 16.80 0.52
N ASN A 239 11.54 15.72 -0.24
CA ASN A 239 10.83 15.37 -1.47
C ASN A 239 9.70 14.35 -1.27
N ILE A 240 9.28 14.06 -0.03
CA ILE A 240 8.04 13.28 0.17
C ILE A 240 6.85 14.11 -0.28
N SER A 241 6.10 13.55 -1.23
CA SER A 241 4.93 14.17 -1.82
C SER A 241 3.69 13.85 -1.02
N GLY A 242 2.82 14.86 -0.86
CA GLY A 242 1.54 14.71 -0.20
C GLY A 242 0.41 15.30 -1.04
N TRP A 243 -0.65 14.54 -1.22
CA TRP A 243 -1.79 14.89 -2.07
C TRP A 243 -3.11 14.59 -1.37
N ILE A 244 -4.10 15.45 -1.55
CA ILE A 244 -5.51 15.17 -1.28
C ILE A 244 -6.17 14.97 -2.64
N ALA A 245 -6.55 13.74 -2.98
CA ALA A 245 -7.01 13.37 -4.31
C ALA A 245 -8.46 12.86 -4.30
N HIS A 246 -9.22 13.26 -5.32
CA HIS A 246 -10.60 12.84 -5.56
C HIS A 246 -10.86 12.78 -7.08
N ALA A 247 -12.09 12.42 -7.48
CA ALA A 247 -12.42 12.19 -8.89
C ALA A 247 -12.23 13.43 -9.80
N GLU A 248 -12.34 14.63 -9.25
CA GLU A 248 -12.30 15.89 -10.01
C GLU A 248 -10.91 16.54 -10.02
N GLY A 249 -9.97 16.03 -9.22
CA GLY A 249 -8.64 16.60 -9.15
C GLY A 249 -7.89 16.23 -7.88
N ARG A 250 -6.80 16.96 -7.64
CA ARG A 250 -5.97 16.80 -6.46
C ARG A 250 -5.38 18.12 -6.01
N GLN A 251 -5.15 18.22 -4.71
CA GLN A 251 -4.48 19.35 -4.08
C GLN A 251 -3.17 18.88 -3.45
N GLY A 252 -2.08 19.57 -3.76
CA GLY A 252 -0.75 19.28 -3.18
C GLY A 252 -0.61 19.86 -1.77
N MET A 253 0.04 19.09 -0.89
CA MET A 253 0.43 19.51 0.45
C MET A 253 1.91 19.93 0.45
N ILE A 254 2.22 21.02 1.14
CA ILE A 254 3.52 21.68 1.09
C ILE A 254 4.56 20.97 1.98
N SER A 255 5.61 20.43 1.35
CA SER A 255 6.86 20.01 2.00
C SER A 255 7.92 21.11 1.94
N LEU A 256 8.65 21.33 3.03
CA LEU A 256 9.78 22.27 3.06
C LEU A 256 11.04 21.60 2.50
N PRO A 257 11.93 22.32 1.80
CA PRO A 257 13.20 21.76 1.37
C PRO A 257 14.10 21.48 2.58
N GLY A 258 14.80 20.34 2.54
CA GLY A 258 15.79 19.95 3.53
C GLY A 258 15.84 18.45 3.76
N ILE A 259 16.70 18.03 4.68
CA ILE A 259 16.91 16.64 5.05
C ILE A 259 16.76 16.52 6.57
N ALA A 260 15.96 15.58 7.04
CA ALA A 260 15.84 15.29 8.47
C ALA A 260 17.17 14.71 9.00
N GLY A 261 17.64 15.19 10.15
CA GLY A 261 18.96 14.83 10.70
C GLY A 261 20.11 15.76 10.30
N HIS A 262 19.90 16.66 9.34
CA HIS A 262 20.93 17.61 8.87
C HIS A 262 20.58 19.05 9.25
N LYS A 263 21.55 19.98 9.16
CA LYS A 263 21.27 21.41 9.43
C LYS A 263 20.18 21.92 8.49
N GLY A 264 19.10 22.47 9.03
CA GLY A 264 17.95 22.86 8.23
C GLY A 264 17.07 23.94 8.87
N ARG A 265 15.99 24.27 8.18
CA ARG A 265 14.98 25.23 8.66
C ARG A 265 14.12 24.56 9.74
N ARG A 266 13.49 25.38 10.59
CA ARG A 266 12.49 24.89 11.54
C ARG A 266 11.32 24.25 10.80
N PRO A 267 10.86 23.05 11.20
CA PRO A 267 9.65 22.42 10.67
C PRO A 267 8.44 23.37 10.73
N ARG A 268 7.52 23.21 9.79
CA ARG A 268 6.22 23.88 9.77
C ARG A 268 5.14 22.88 9.46
N GLN A 269 3.96 23.16 9.99
CA GLN A 269 2.75 22.43 9.69
C GLN A 269 1.78 23.33 8.93
N TYR A 270 1.00 22.70 8.06
CA TYR A 270 -0.09 23.30 7.32
C TYR A 270 -1.36 22.48 7.56
N GLU A 271 -2.51 23.13 7.46
CA GLU A 271 -3.82 22.51 7.56
C GLU A 271 -4.58 22.67 6.26
N TYR A 272 -5.28 21.63 5.86
CA TYR A 272 -6.06 21.56 4.63
C TYR A 272 -7.44 20.99 4.93
N ALA A 273 -8.45 21.43 4.18
CA ALA A 273 -9.76 20.80 4.21
C ALA A 273 -9.68 19.40 3.58
N LEU A 274 -10.43 18.44 4.12
CA LEU A 274 -10.58 17.09 3.58
C LEU A 274 -11.99 16.90 3.04
N PRO A 275 -12.19 16.98 1.71
CA PRO A 275 -13.48 16.72 1.11
C PRO A 275 -13.96 15.29 1.39
N PRO A 276 -15.29 15.07 1.48
CA PRO A 276 -15.84 13.72 1.54
C PRO A 276 -15.33 12.85 0.39
N HIS A 277 -15.05 11.58 0.69
CA HIS A 277 -14.54 10.60 -0.28
C HIS A 277 -13.15 10.90 -0.88
N ALA A 278 -12.47 11.96 -0.45
CA ALA A 278 -11.09 12.19 -0.83
C ALA A 278 -10.16 11.12 -0.22
N THR A 279 -9.07 10.85 -0.94
CA THR A 279 -7.99 9.99 -0.47
C THR A 279 -6.75 10.85 -0.26
N VAL A 280 -6.19 10.80 0.94
CA VAL A 280 -4.87 11.37 1.21
C VAL A 280 -3.84 10.38 0.69
N VAL A 281 -2.94 10.84 -0.18
CA VAL A 281 -1.86 10.02 -0.76
C VAL A 281 -0.53 10.65 -0.38
N LEU A 282 0.33 9.85 0.25
CA LEU A 282 1.73 10.16 0.47
C LEU A 282 2.58 9.23 -0.39
N HIS A 283 3.65 9.73 -1.01
CA HIS A 283 4.62 8.86 -1.67
C HIS A 283 6.03 9.45 -1.68
N SER A 284 7.03 8.58 -1.75
CA SER A 284 8.42 8.95 -2.06
C SER A 284 8.56 9.36 -3.53
N ASP A 285 9.72 9.89 -3.90
CA ASP A 285 10.03 10.28 -5.29
C ASP A 285 10.24 9.07 -6.22
N GLY A 286 10.29 7.86 -5.67
CA GLY A 286 10.09 6.61 -6.40
C GLY A 286 8.78 6.54 -7.17
N LEU A 287 7.80 7.39 -6.85
CA LEU A 287 6.62 7.64 -7.68
C LEU A 287 6.68 9.05 -8.28
N THR A 288 6.39 9.16 -9.57
CA THR A 288 6.32 10.47 -10.23
C THR A 288 5.14 11.29 -9.70
N ASP A 289 5.35 12.56 -9.38
CA ASP A 289 4.26 13.48 -9.04
C ASP A 289 3.31 13.78 -10.20
N ARG A 290 3.57 13.31 -11.42
CA ARG A 290 2.82 13.69 -12.62
C ARG A 290 1.57 12.85 -12.89
N TRP A 291 1.18 11.94 -11.99
CA TRP A 291 -0.08 11.21 -12.13
C TRP A 291 -1.28 12.15 -12.04
N ASP A 292 -2.32 11.86 -12.81
CA ASP A 292 -3.54 12.67 -12.89
C ASP A 292 -4.75 11.81 -12.50
N PRO A 293 -5.56 12.20 -11.50
CA PRO A 293 -6.82 11.53 -11.17
C PRO A 293 -7.71 11.22 -12.37
N ALA A 294 -7.77 12.11 -13.37
CA ALA A 294 -8.60 11.89 -14.56
C ALA A 294 -8.14 10.69 -15.42
N SER A 295 -6.89 10.26 -15.28
CA SER A 295 -6.37 9.06 -15.94
C SER A 295 -6.84 7.75 -15.28
N PHE A 296 -7.51 7.82 -14.12
CA PHE A 296 -7.97 6.67 -13.35
C PHE A 296 -9.45 6.78 -12.98
N PRO A 297 -10.37 6.58 -13.95
CA PRO A 297 -11.81 6.75 -13.72
C PRO A 297 -12.31 5.85 -12.59
N GLY A 298 -12.91 6.45 -11.56
CA GLY A 298 -13.50 5.73 -10.43
C GLY A 298 -12.49 5.21 -9.38
N LEU A 299 -11.18 5.34 -9.60
CA LEU A 299 -10.15 4.81 -8.70
C LEU A 299 -10.34 5.25 -7.24
N PHE A 300 -10.60 6.54 -7.01
CA PHE A 300 -10.74 7.08 -5.66
C PHE A 300 -12.03 6.67 -4.94
N ALA A 301 -12.93 5.90 -5.57
CA ALA A 301 -14.02 5.22 -4.89
C ALA A 301 -13.59 3.90 -4.22
N HIS A 302 -12.49 3.28 -4.68
CA HIS A 302 -11.98 2.00 -4.19
C HIS A 302 -11.25 2.09 -2.86
N SER A 303 -10.97 0.96 -2.23
CA SER A 303 -10.20 0.86 -0.99
C SER A 303 -8.83 1.54 -1.08
N PRO A 304 -8.25 1.99 0.04
CA PRO A 304 -6.90 2.54 0.07
C PRO A 304 -5.88 1.60 -0.60
N ALA A 305 -5.95 0.29 -0.32
CA ALA A 305 -5.03 -0.70 -0.91
C ALA A 305 -5.06 -0.72 -2.44
N VAL A 306 -6.25 -0.64 -3.06
CA VAL A 306 -6.40 -0.58 -4.52
C VAL A 306 -5.88 0.74 -5.09
N VAL A 307 -6.15 1.87 -4.42
CA VAL A 307 -5.59 3.18 -4.83
C VAL A 307 -4.06 3.14 -4.80
N GLY A 308 -3.48 2.70 -3.69
CA GLY A 308 -2.02 2.61 -3.52
C GLY A 308 -1.37 1.67 -4.53
N ALA A 309 -1.94 0.47 -4.73
CA ALA A 309 -1.40 -0.51 -5.68
C ALA A 309 -1.48 -0.01 -7.13
N THR A 310 -2.56 0.68 -7.50
CA THR A 310 -2.69 1.30 -8.83
C THR A 310 -1.65 2.40 -9.04
N LEU A 311 -1.47 3.29 -8.06
CA LEU A 311 -0.45 4.36 -8.17
C LEU A 311 0.97 3.79 -8.22
N LEU A 312 1.30 2.77 -7.43
CA LEU A 312 2.60 2.11 -7.48
C LEU A 312 2.87 1.43 -8.83
N ARG A 313 1.83 0.90 -9.48
CA ARG A 313 1.92 0.28 -10.81
C ARG A 313 2.19 1.31 -11.91
N ASP A 314 1.40 2.38 -11.93
CA ASP A 314 1.38 3.35 -13.04
C ASP A 314 2.38 4.51 -12.87
N ALA A 315 2.57 4.99 -11.63
CA ALA A 315 3.45 6.12 -11.33
C ALA A 315 4.80 5.71 -10.73
N GLY A 316 4.94 4.45 -10.26
CA GLY A 316 6.18 3.97 -9.63
C GLY A 316 7.30 3.64 -10.61
N SER A 317 8.49 4.16 -10.36
CA SER A 317 9.74 3.88 -11.06
C SER A 317 10.40 2.59 -10.57
N ARG A 318 10.99 1.79 -11.47
CA ARG A 318 11.86 0.65 -11.08
C ARG A 318 13.33 1.08 -10.82
N ARG A 319 13.64 2.36 -11.01
CA ARG A 319 14.99 2.92 -10.85
C ARG A 319 15.23 3.52 -9.47
N ASP A 320 14.25 3.42 -8.59
CA ASP A 320 14.35 3.88 -7.21
C ASP A 320 13.53 3.00 -6.28
N ASP A 321 13.78 3.13 -4.99
CA ASP A 321 12.88 2.68 -3.94
C ASP A 321 11.55 3.42 -4.08
N ALA A 322 10.44 2.72 -3.90
CA ALA A 322 9.12 3.30 -4.09
C ALA A 322 8.22 2.98 -2.91
N CYS A 323 7.65 4.02 -2.31
CA CYS A 323 6.71 3.92 -1.21
C CYS A 323 5.48 4.76 -1.49
N VAL A 324 4.30 4.19 -1.26
CA VAL A 324 3.02 4.91 -1.33
C VAL A 324 2.16 4.52 -0.15
N VAL A 325 1.55 5.51 0.50
CA VAL A 325 0.57 5.33 1.57
C VAL A 325 -0.69 6.09 1.21
N THR A 326 -1.81 5.44 1.36
CA THR A 326 -3.13 5.97 1.06
C THR A 326 -4.00 5.90 2.29
N VAL A 327 -4.69 7.00 2.59
CA VAL A 327 -5.57 7.12 3.76
C VAL A 327 -6.92 7.68 3.31
N LYS A 328 -8.00 7.10 3.83
CA LYS A 328 -9.37 7.57 3.67
C LYS A 328 -9.98 7.88 5.03
N GLN A 329 -10.99 8.75 5.01
CA GLN A 329 -11.85 8.95 6.17
C GLN A 329 -12.48 7.60 6.57
N GLY A 330 -12.51 7.31 7.87
CA GLY A 330 -13.38 6.26 8.39
C GLY A 330 -14.83 6.71 8.19
N ARG A 331 -15.71 5.77 7.81
CA ARG A 331 -17.15 6.05 7.74
C ARG A 331 -17.69 6.46 9.12
#